data_AF-A0A9P0QVC8-F1
#
_entry.id   AF-A0A9P0QVC8-F1
#
_cell.length_a   1.000
_cell.length_b   1.000
_cell.length_c   1.000
_cell.angle_alpha   90.00
_cell.angle_beta   90.00
_cell.angle_gamma   90.00
#
_symmetry.space_group_name_H-M   'P 1'
#
loop_
_entity.id
_entity.type
_entity.pdbx_description
1 polymer ?
#
loop_
_entity_poly.entity_id
_entity_poly.type
_entity_poly.pdbx_seq_one_letter_code
_entity_poly.pdbx_strand_id
1 'polypeptide(L)'
;MFDLNVPWPVQTYNSPSQQQLTGLYNVIATLYCLGYNHLAINFNVQENVKLPYGQPTSINPIPMQQLRERFSEYPNLKLFSRITLQISDPSQCQGLSKLQNIFDIISIQPNTEKALQLATTNLDIDMISFSLTSRLPFFLKHKTIGAAIDKGIKFEIIYSSALTGPAGYLVTSANDNMTLSTTALLARKVFFNNLMQLIRASRSNGLVVSSGAFQSVQVRNGPDILNLLQTVGLDRARSKACITDNPEKVLISGRLRIKSAKQVIAVNNDESMEGLLYSNEGEDPVKKTETAGFTKKLSDTSSGRLLKKQRIV
;
A
#
# COMPACT_ATOMS: atom_id res chain seq x y z
N MET A 1 10.87 -2.47 8.19
CA MET A 1 10.62 -2.67 6.73
C MET A 1 9.14 -2.44 6.43
N PHE A 2 8.80 -2.15 5.18
CA PHE A 2 7.43 -1.89 4.74
C PHE A 2 6.98 -2.93 3.72
N ASP A 3 5.73 -3.39 3.81
CA ASP A 3 5.04 -4.09 2.72
C ASP A 3 3.70 -3.42 2.48
N LEU A 4 3.56 -2.78 1.32
CA LEU A 4 2.38 -1.97 1.02
C LEU A 4 1.27 -2.75 0.31
N ASN A 5 1.38 -4.08 0.18
CA ASN A 5 0.41 -4.89 -0.55
C ASN A 5 0.20 -6.27 0.05
N VAL A 6 -0.45 -6.33 1.20
CA VAL A 6 -1.02 -7.57 1.73
C VAL A 6 -2.46 -7.65 1.21
N PRO A 7 -2.80 -8.54 0.25
CA PRO A 7 -4.11 -8.54 -0.38
C PRO A 7 -5.23 -8.88 0.62
N TRP A 8 -6.29 -8.07 0.62
CA TRP A 8 -7.55 -8.47 1.25
C TRP A 8 -8.13 -9.66 0.48
N PRO A 9 -8.65 -10.72 1.14
CA PRO A 9 -8.93 -11.98 0.47
C PRO A 9 -10.07 -11.97 -0.57
N VAL A 10 -10.89 -10.92 -0.57
CA VAL A 10 -12.03 -10.74 -1.47
C VAL A 10 -11.89 -9.43 -2.24
N GLN A 11 -12.20 -9.46 -3.53
CA GLN A 11 -12.14 -8.30 -4.44
C GLN A 11 -13.51 -7.62 -4.61
N THR A 12 -14.52 -8.12 -3.91
CA THR A 12 -15.88 -7.57 -3.86
C THR A 12 -16.19 -7.12 -2.44
N TYR A 13 -17.33 -6.44 -2.26
CA TYR A 13 -17.83 -6.01 -0.95
C TYR A 13 -18.48 -7.15 -0.13
N ASN A 14 -18.30 -8.40 -0.55
CA ASN A 14 -18.74 -9.56 0.21
C ASN A 14 -17.82 -9.81 1.40
N SER A 15 -18.32 -10.49 2.43
CA SER A 15 -17.48 -10.88 3.57
C SER A 15 -16.59 -12.08 3.21
N PRO A 16 -15.29 -12.07 3.59
CA PRO A 16 -14.41 -13.21 3.37
C PRO A 16 -14.79 -14.40 4.27
N SER A 17 -14.45 -15.62 3.84
CA SER A 17 -14.61 -16.83 4.65
C SER A 17 -13.57 -16.91 5.77
N GLN A 18 -13.84 -17.72 6.79
CA GLN A 18 -12.90 -17.91 7.91
C GLN A 18 -11.55 -18.50 7.46
N GLN A 19 -11.54 -19.39 6.46
CA GLN A 19 -10.32 -19.94 5.89
C GLN A 19 -9.50 -18.86 5.18
N GLN A 20 -10.16 -17.98 4.41
CA GLN A 20 -9.51 -16.86 3.75
C GLN A 20 -8.89 -15.88 4.75
N LEU A 21 -9.60 -15.56 5.84
CA LEU A 21 -9.08 -14.74 6.93
C LEU A 21 -7.89 -15.40 7.63
N THR A 22 -7.93 -16.71 7.83
CA THR A 22 -6.80 -17.46 8.41
C THR A 22 -5.56 -17.35 7.51
N GLY A 23 -5.73 -17.44 6.19
CA GLY A 23 -4.65 -17.20 5.22
C GLY A 23 -4.03 -15.80 5.36
N LEU A 24 -4.87 -14.77 5.43
CA LEU A 24 -4.43 -13.39 5.68
C LEU A 24 -3.64 -13.26 6.99
N TYR A 25 -4.13 -13.86 8.08
CA TYR A 25 -3.46 -13.77 9.38
C TYR A 25 -2.08 -14.43 9.36
N ASN A 26 -1.97 -15.59 8.70
CA ASN A 26 -0.70 -16.27 8.52
C ASN A 26 0.29 -15.42 7.74
N VAL A 27 -0.14 -14.73 6.67
CA VAL A 27 0.72 -13.81 5.90
C VAL A 27 1.22 -12.67 6.78
N ILE A 28 0.34 -12.02 7.54
CA ILE A 28 0.70 -10.90 8.44
C ILE A 28 1.72 -11.36 9.50
N ALA A 29 1.46 -12.50 10.15
CA ALA A 29 2.36 -13.05 11.16
C ALA A 29 3.73 -13.41 10.56
N THR A 30 3.76 -14.05 9.38
CA THR A 30 5.01 -14.38 8.68
C THR A 30 5.80 -13.13 8.29
N LEU A 31 5.13 -12.10 7.75
CA LEU A 31 5.77 -10.81 7.43
C LEU A 31 6.42 -10.19 8.67
N TYR A 32 5.71 -10.19 9.81
CA TYR A 32 6.27 -9.69 11.05
C TYR A 32 7.53 -10.46 11.48
N CYS A 33 7.49 -11.79 11.45
CA CYS A 33 8.64 -12.64 11.75
C CYS A 33 9.85 -12.37 10.85
N LEU A 34 9.63 -11.90 9.61
CA LEU A 34 10.68 -11.54 8.66
C LEU A 34 11.17 -10.09 8.81
N GLY A 35 10.68 -9.34 9.80
CA GLY A 35 11.13 -7.98 10.13
C GLY A 35 10.35 -6.84 9.46
N TYR A 36 9.14 -7.12 8.97
CA TYR A 36 8.23 -6.10 8.47
C TYR A 36 7.36 -5.54 9.61
N ASN A 37 7.38 -4.22 9.76
CA ASN A 37 6.70 -3.54 10.87
C ASN A 37 5.51 -2.70 10.39
N HIS A 38 5.52 -2.26 9.13
CA HIS A 38 4.47 -1.41 8.57
C HIS A 38 3.85 -2.13 7.37
N LEU A 39 2.60 -2.56 7.53
CA LEU A 39 1.90 -3.34 6.50
C LEU A 39 0.66 -2.57 6.02
N ALA A 40 0.43 -2.55 4.71
CA ALA A 40 -0.83 -2.05 4.15
C ALA A 40 -1.67 -3.21 3.61
N ILE A 41 -2.88 -3.34 4.15
CA ILE A 41 -3.88 -4.30 3.68
C ILE A 41 -4.58 -3.70 2.47
N ASN A 42 -4.43 -4.32 1.31
CA ASN A 42 -4.87 -3.79 0.02
C ASN A 42 -6.21 -4.39 -0.41
N PHE A 43 -7.23 -3.55 -0.57
CA PHE A 43 -8.48 -3.92 -1.23
C PHE A 43 -8.39 -3.61 -2.72
N ASN A 44 -8.39 -4.66 -3.55
CA ASN A 44 -8.34 -4.52 -5.01
C ASN A 44 -9.76 -4.51 -5.58
N VAL A 45 -10.12 -3.44 -6.29
CA VAL A 45 -11.44 -3.24 -6.89
C VAL A 45 -11.31 -3.31 -8.41
N GLN A 46 -11.99 -4.30 -8.99
CA GLN A 46 -12.09 -4.46 -10.43
C GLN A 46 -13.00 -3.39 -11.04
N GLU A 47 -12.77 -3.09 -12.33
CA GLU A 47 -13.45 -2.02 -13.07
C GLU A 47 -14.98 -2.14 -13.10
N ASN A 48 -15.51 -3.36 -13.02
CA ASN A 48 -16.94 -3.67 -13.04
C ASN A 48 -17.62 -3.54 -11.67
N VAL A 49 -16.85 -3.35 -10.58
CA VAL A 49 -17.38 -3.26 -9.22
C VAL A 49 -17.71 -1.82 -8.89
N LYS A 50 -19.00 -1.52 -8.69
CA LYS A 50 -19.44 -0.19 -8.26
C LYS A 50 -19.04 0.05 -6.80
N LEU A 51 -18.38 1.18 -6.56
CA LEU A 51 -18.11 1.63 -5.20
C LEU A 51 -19.45 2.01 -4.52
N PRO A 52 -19.71 1.52 -3.29
CA PRO A 52 -20.89 1.87 -2.54
C PRO A 52 -20.86 3.35 -2.15
N TYR A 53 -22.04 3.89 -1.89
CA TYR A 53 -22.23 5.26 -1.41
C TYR A 53 -22.72 5.21 0.04
N GLY A 54 -22.24 6.14 0.87
CA GLY A 54 -22.71 6.28 2.25
C GLY A 54 -21.56 6.37 3.23
N GLN A 55 -21.66 5.60 4.32
CA GLN A 55 -20.73 5.68 5.45
C GLN A 55 -19.33 5.18 5.05
N PRO A 56 -18.24 5.74 5.63
CA PRO A 56 -16.86 5.31 5.34
C PRO A 56 -16.64 3.80 5.49
N THR A 57 -17.32 3.16 6.46
CA THR A 57 -17.27 1.71 6.72
C THR A 57 -17.87 0.86 5.59
N SER A 58 -18.82 1.40 4.82
CA SER A 58 -19.34 0.71 3.64
C SER A 58 -18.36 0.75 2.47
N ILE A 59 -17.54 1.81 2.39
CA ILE A 59 -16.60 2.03 1.29
C ILE A 59 -15.29 1.26 1.53
N ASN A 60 -14.83 1.20 2.77
CA ASN A 60 -13.70 0.36 3.18
C ASN A 60 -14.18 -0.90 3.90
N PRO A 61 -14.19 -2.08 3.23
CA PRO A 61 -14.65 -3.32 3.82
C PRO A 61 -13.64 -3.94 4.80
N ILE A 62 -12.44 -3.38 4.95
CA ILE A 62 -11.39 -3.95 5.81
C ILE A 62 -11.65 -3.52 7.27
N PRO A 63 -11.89 -4.47 8.21
CA PRO A 63 -12.13 -4.16 9.62
C PRO A 63 -10.81 -3.85 10.34
N MET A 64 -10.23 -2.68 10.06
CA MET A 64 -8.90 -2.28 10.54
C MET A 64 -8.77 -2.34 12.07
N GLN A 65 -9.81 -1.98 12.81
CA GLN A 65 -9.80 -2.06 14.27
C GLN A 65 -9.64 -3.51 14.76
N GLN A 66 -10.46 -4.43 14.25
CA GLN A 66 -10.42 -5.84 14.62
C GLN A 66 -9.08 -6.48 14.24
N LEU A 67 -8.50 -6.09 13.10
CA LEU A 67 -7.16 -6.53 12.71
C LEU A 67 -6.10 -6.01 13.69
N ARG A 68 -6.14 -4.73 14.08
CA ARG A 68 -5.19 -4.18 15.07
C ARG A 68 -5.30 -4.86 16.42
N GLU A 69 -6.53 -5.10 16.90
CA GLU A 69 -6.79 -5.81 18.17
C GLU A 69 -6.25 -7.24 18.13
N ARG A 70 -6.48 -7.98 17.03
CA ARG A 70 -5.97 -9.35 16.84
C ARG A 70 -4.44 -9.43 16.88
N PHE A 71 -3.76 -8.41 16.37
CA PHE A 71 -2.31 -8.36 16.31
C PHE A 71 -1.70 -7.47 17.41
N SER A 72 -2.43 -7.22 18.50
CA SER A 72 -1.96 -6.40 19.63
C SER A 72 -0.72 -6.96 20.33
N GLU A 73 -0.49 -8.28 20.26
CA GLU A 73 0.71 -8.95 20.77
C GLU A 73 1.99 -8.60 19.99
N TYR A 74 1.87 -7.97 18.82
CA TYR A 74 2.98 -7.57 17.96
C TYR A 74 3.24 -6.06 18.12
N PRO A 75 4.03 -5.62 19.12
CA PRO A 75 4.08 -4.22 19.57
C PRO A 75 4.54 -3.23 18.48
N ASN A 76 5.40 -3.68 17.58
CA ASN A 76 5.96 -2.87 16.51
C ASN A 76 5.15 -2.94 15.20
N LEU A 77 4.09 -3.75 15.14
CA LEU A 77 3.30 -3.93 13.93
C LEU A 77 2.26 -2.81 13.80
N LYS A 78 2.30 -2.10 12.67
CA LYS A 78 1.37 -1.03 12.32
C LYS A 78 0.67 -1.40 11.02
N LEU A 79 -0.67 -1.48 11.07
CA LEU A 79 -1.52 -1.87 9.94
C LEU A 79 -2.24 -0.66 9.35
N PHE A 80 -2.12 -0.50 8.03
CA PHE A 80 -2.74 0.55 7.23
C PHE A 80 -3.70 -0.06 6.21
N SER A 81 -4.67 0.73 5.73
CA SER A 81 -5.59 0.31 4.67
C SER A 81 -5.19 0.95 3.34
N ARG A 82 -5.15 0.15 2.28
CA ARG A 82 -4.89 0.59 0.92
C ARG A 82 -6.05 0.18 0.01
N ILE A 83 -6.34 0.99 -1.00
CA ILE A 83 -7.21 0.61 -2.12
C ILE A 83 -6.43 0.65 -3.43
N THR A 84 -6.67 -0.34 -4.29
CA THR A 84 -6.17 -0.36 -5.66
C THR A 84 -7.34 -0.44 -6.63
N LEU A 85 -7.48 0.56 -7.49
CA LEU A 85 -8.55 0.59 -8.50
C LEU A 85 -7.99 0.18 -9.86
N GLN A 86 -8.61 -0.81 -10.50
CA GLN A 86 -8.30 -1.17 -11.88
C GLN A 86 -9.09 -0.25 -12.84
N ILE A 87 -8.38 0.42 -13.73
CA ILE A 87 -8.97 1.46 -14.58
C ILE A 87 -8.57 1.25 -16.04
N SER A 88 -9.55 1.06 -16.92
CA SER A 88 -9.35 1.07 -18.37
C SER A 88 -9.93 2.36 -18.98
N ASP A 89 -11.11 2.79 -18.51
CA ASP A 89 -11.75 4.04 -18.94
C ASP A 89 -11.49 5.21 -17.96
N PRO A 90 -10.83 6.30 -18.42
CA PRO A 90 -10.67 7.56 -17.68
C PRO A 90 -11.93 8.12 -17.01
N SER A 91 -13.12 7.87 -17.57
CA SER A 91 -14.38 8.41 -17.05
C SER A 91 -14.71 7.93 -15.63
N GLN A 92 -14.21 6.75 -15.25
CA GLN A 92 -14.50 6.11 -13.97
C GLN A 92 -13.72 6.73 -12.79
N CYS A 93 -12.75 7.59 -13.07
CA CYS A 93 -11.92 8.24 -12.06
C CYS A 93 -12.65 9.36 -11.29
N GLN A 94 -13.86 9.76 -11.70
CA GLN A 94 -14.59 10.90 -11.12
C GLN A 94 -14.96 10.70 -9.62
N GLY A 95 -14.90 9.48 -9.10
CA GLY A 95 -15.21 9.16 -7.70
C GLY A 95 -14.03 9.18 -6.73
N LEU A 96 -12.79 9.38 -7.20
CA LEU A 96 -11.57 9.24 -6.38
C LEU A 96 -11.51 10.17 -5.17
N SER A 97 -12.06 11.39 -5.29
CA SER A 97 -12.11 12.37 -4.20
C SER A 97 -12.83 11.83 -2.95
N LYS A 98 -13.81 10.94 -3.13
CA LYS A 98 -14.55 10.32 -2.03
C LYS A 98 -13.71 9.33 -1.23
N LEU A 99 -12.64 8.78 -1.82
CA LEU A 99 -11.77 7.80 -1.21
C LEU A 99 -10.62 8.42 -0.41
N GLN A 100 -10.32 9.70 -0.64
CA GLN A 100 -9.12 10.38 -0.14
C GLN A 100 -8.94 10.29 1.39
N ASN A 101 -10.04 10.33 2.14
CA ASN A 101 -10.05 10.32 3.61
C ASN A 101 -10.36 8.94 4.22
N ILE A 102 -10.59 7.92 3.38
CA ILE A 102 -11.05 6.59 3.82
C ILE A 102 -9.87 5.61 3.88
N PHE A 103 -9.06 5.57 2.82
CA PHE A 103 -7.88 4.71 2.73
C PHE A 103 -6.61 5.52 2.98
N ASP A 104 -5.63 4.91 3.66
CA ASP A 104 -4.33 5.54 3.92
C ASP A 104 -3.55 5.70 2.61
N ILE A 105 -3.61 4.70 1.73
CA ILE A 105 -2.93 4.70 0.44
C ILE A 105 -3.94 4.47 -0.69
N ILE A 106 -3.86 5.30 -1.73
CA ILE A 106 -4.64 5.16 -2.95
C ILE A 106 -3.71 4.78 -4.11
N SER A 107 -4.02 3.66 -4.73
CA SER A 107 -3.30 3.11 -5.87
C SER A 107 -4.20 2.95 -7.07
N ILE A 108 -3.64 3.11 -8.27
CA ILE A 108 -4.32 2.80 -9.54
C ILE A 108 -3.55 1.71 -10.29
N GLN A 109 -4.29 0.81 -10.91
CA GLN A 109 -3.78 -0.17 -11.85
C GLN A 109 -4.35 0.13 -13.26
N PRO A 110 -3.60 0.87 -14.10
CA PRO A 110 -4.09 1.26 -15.42
C PRO A 110 -3.97 0.12 -16.43
N ASN A 111 -5.05 -0.16 -17.14
CA ASN A 111 -5.10 -1.14 -18.23
C ASN A 111 -4.99 -0.52 -19.63
N THR A 112 -5.00 0.81 -19.75
CA THR A 112 -4.85 1.51 -21.05
C THR A 112 -3.83 2.63 -20.96
N GLU A 113 -3.23 3.01 -22.09
CA GLU A 113 -2.29 4.15 -22.13
C GLU A 113 -2.96 5.46 -21.69
N LYS A 114 -4.24 5.63 -22.04
CA LYS A 114 -5.05 6.79 -21.64
C LYS A 114 -5.26 6.83 -20.13
N ALA A 115 -5.58 5.70 -19.50
CA ALA A 115 -5.72 5.60 -18.05
C ALA A 115 -4.38 5.88 -17.33
N LEU A 116 -3.27 5.36 -17.86
CA LEU A 116 -1.94 5.67 -17.33
C LEU A 116 -1.64 7.17 -17.43
N GLN A 117 -1.89 7.78 -18.59
CA GLN A 117 -1.67 9.22 -18.77
C GLN A 117 -2.49 10.03 -17.77
N LEU A 118 -3.77 9.71 -17.59
CA LEU A 118 -4.64 10.37 -16.61
C LEU A 118 -4.07 10.22 -15.18
N ALA A 119 -3.70 9.00 -14.78
CA ALA A 119 -3.15 8.71 -13.45
C ALA A 119 -1.87 9.49 -13.15
N THR A 120 -1.01 9.71 -14.15
CA THR A 120 0.20 10.52 -13.99
C THR A 120 -0.04 12.03 -14.00
N THR A 121 -1.14 12.51 -14.59
CA THR A 121 -1.34 13.95 -14.87
C THR A 121 -2.38 14.63 -13.98
N ASN A 122 -3.48 13.98 -13.67
CA ASN A 122 -4.65 14.66 -13.10
C ASN A 122 -5.19 14.02 -11.81
N LEU A 123 -4.62 12.90 -11.37
CA LEU A 123 -5.13 12.17 -10.21
C LEU A 123 -4.23 12.34 -8.99
N ASP A 124 -4.86 12.58 -7.84
CA ASP A 124 -4.21 12.64 -6.53
C ASP A 124 -4.09 11.22 -5.96
N ILE A 125 -3.07 10.50 -6.40
CA ILE A 125 -2.76 9.12 -5.98
C ILE A 125 -1.34 9.03 -5.44
N ASP A 126 -1.06 8.00 -4.64
CA ASP A 126 0.26 7.81 -4.04
C ASP A 126 1.14 6.88 -4.88
N MET A 127 0.53 5.89 -5.54
CA MET A 127 1.26 4.88 -6.30
C MET A 127 0.48 4.31 -7.48
N ILE A 128 1.23 3.78 -8.45
CA ILE A 128 0.71 3.07 -9.62
C ILE A 128 1.22 1.64 -9.58
N SER A 129 0.32 0.68 -9.73
CA SER A 129 0.64 -0.75 -9.83
C SER A 129 0.42 -1.25 -11.25
N PHE A 130 1.18 -2.25 -11.69
CA PHE A 130 1.01 -2.87 -12.99
C PHE A 130 0.85 -4.38 -12.86
N SER A 131 0.01 -4.96 -13.73
CA SER A 131 -0.01 -6.42 -13.91
C SER A 131 1.21 -6.83 -14.73
N LEU A 132 2.33 -7.13 -14.04
CA LEU A 132 3.58 -7.47 -14.71
C LEU A 132 3.57 -8.86 -15.34
N THR A 133 2.65 -9.76 -14.95
CA THR A 133 2.57 -11.14 -15.47
C THR A 133 1.85 -11.28 -16.80
N SER A 134 1.11 -10.25 -17.21
CA SER A 134 0.45 -10.17 -18.51
C SER A 134 1.14 -9.15 -19.40
N ARG A 135 1.05 -9.32 -20.73
CA ARG A 135 1.65 -8.37 -21.67
C ARG A 135 0.98 -7.01 -21.46
N LEU A 136 1.76 -5.98 -21.13
CA LEU A 136 1.22 -4.64 -20.99
C LEU A 136 0.65 -4.18 -22.35
N PRO A 137 -0.57 -3.62 -22.39
CA PRO A 137 -1.21 -3.19 -23.64
C PRO A 137 -0.62 -1.87 -24.19
N PHE A 138 0.35 -1.30 -23.49
CA PHE A 138 1.03 -0.05 -23.85
C PHE A 138 2.51 -0.12 -23.49
N PHE A 139 3.31 0.78 -24.06
CA PHE A 139 4.73 0.89 -23.75
C PHE A 139 4.97 1.93 -22.66
N LEU A 140 5.78 1.59 -21.65
CA LEU A 140 6.16 2.52 -20.59
C LEU A 140 7.17 3.57 -21.12
N LYS A 141 6.67 4.75 -21.47
CA LYS A 141 7.47 5.89 -21.95
C LYS A 141 8.12 6.62 -20.78
N HIS A 142 9.41 6.95 -20.89
CA HIS A 142 10.13 7.70 -19.85
C HIS A 142 9.46 9.02 -19.51
N LYS A 143 8.92 9.75 -20.49
CA LYS A 143 8.22 11.02 -20.26
C LYS A 143 7.03 10.86 -19.30
N THR A 144 6.22 9.80 -19.47
CA THR A 144 5.04 9.54 -18.65
C THR A 144 5.44 9.08 -17.25
N ILE A 145 6.38 8.13 -17.16
CA ILE A 145 6.83 7.58 -15.88
C ILE A 145 7.62 8.61 -15.07
N GLY A 146 8.52 9.36 -15.70
CA GLY A 146 9.28 10.45 -15.08
C GLY A 146 8.37 11.53 -14.52
N ALA A 147 7.36 11.98 -15.28
CA ALA A 147 6.40 12.99 -14.81
C ALA A 147 5.63 12.55 -13.56
N ALA A 148 5.32 11.25 -13.43
CA ALA A 148 4.72 10.72 -12.21
C ALA A 148 5.69 10.71 -11.03
N ILE A 149 6.95 10.32 -11.25
CA ILE A 149 8.00 10.33 -10.22
C ILE A 149 8.24 11.74 -9.70
N ASP A 150 8.30 12.73 -10.59
CA ASP A 150 8.50 14.14 -10.26
C ASP A 150 7.36 14.69 -9.38
N LYS A 151 6.14 14.16 -9.56
CA LYS A 151 4.98 14.45 -8.70
C LYS A 151 4.98 13.71 -7.36
N GLY A 152 5.93 12.81 -7.15
CA GLY A 152 6.01 12.00 -5.93
C GLY A 152 5.34 10.63 -6.04
N ILE A 153 4.65 10.31 -7.13
CA ILE A 153 3.98 9.02 -7.34
C ILE A 153 5.04 7.93 -7.52
N LYS A 154 4.85 6.78 -6.86
CA LYS A 154 5.76 5.63 -6.96
C LYS A 154 5.15 4.49 -7.78
N PHE A 155 6.00 3.65 -8.35
CA PHE A 155 5.61 2.49 -9.14
C PHE A 155 5.85 1.21 -8.37
N GLU A 156 4.81 0.41 -8.23
CA GLU A 156 4.84 -0.83 -7.48
C GLU A 156 5.30 -2.02 -8.35
N ILE A 157 6.14 -2.86 -7.76
CA ILE A 157 6.55 -4.17 -8.24
C ILE A 157 6.03 -5.21 -7.24
N ILE A 158 5.11 -6.06 -7.69
CA ILE A 158 4.57 -7.16 -6.88
C ILE A 158 5.41 -8.41 -7.13
N TYR A 159 6.24 -8.81 -6.18
CA TYR A 159 7.22 -9.87 -6.43
C TYR A 159 6.63 -11.30 -6.34
N SER A 160 5.51 -11.52 -5.61
CA SER A 160 4.90 -12.86 -5.50
C SER A 160 4.58 -13.45 -6.87
N SER A 161 4.23 -12.59 -7.81
CA SER A 161 3.95 -12.89 -9.21
C SER A 161 5.11 -13.56 -9.96
N ALA A 162 6.36 -13.33 -9.54
CA ALA A 162 7.54 -13.95 -10.13
C ALA A 162 7.86 -15.33 -9.51
N LEU A 163 7.47 -15.52 -8.24
CA LEU A 163 7.79 -16.70 -7.44
C LEU A 163 6.95 -17.93 -7.82
N THR A 164 5.79 -17.73 -8.43
CA THR A 164 4.96 -18.81 -8.92
C THR A 164 5.77 -19.73 -9.83
N GLY A 165 5.91 -21.01 -9.45
CA GLY A 165 6.79 -22.00 -10.10
C GLY A 165 6.40 -22.33 -11.56
N PRO A 166 7.18 -23.15 -12.29
CA PRO A 166 6.85 -23.60 -13.66
C PRO A 166 5.48 -24.29 -13.79
N ALA A 167 4.99 -24.83 -12.67
CA ALA A 167 3.67 -25.42 -12.47
C ALA A 167 2.54 -24.38 -12.27
N GLY A 168 2.83 -23.09 -12.20
CA GLY A 168 1.80 -22.06 -12.27
C GLY A 168 0.78 -22.16 -11.15
N TYR A 169 1.22 -22.34 -9.91
CA TYR A 169 0.34 -22.20 -8.75
C TYR A 169 -0.07 -20.74 -8.55
N LEU A 170 -0.90 -20.25 -9.47
CA LEU A 170 -1.50 -18.93 -9.43
C LEU A 170 -2.81 -19.07 -8.66
N VAL A 171 -2.77 -18.71 -7.38
CA VAL A 171 -3.98 -18.56 -6.58
C VAL A 171 -4.53 -17.18 -6.91
N THR A 172 -5.57 -17.10 -7.76
CA THR A 172 -6.19 -15.82 -8.16
C THR A 172 -7.18 -15.33 -7.12
N SER A 173 -7.61 -16.21 -6.22
CA SER A 173 -8.40 -15.93 -5.02
C SER A 173 -8.12 -17.01 -3.98
N ALA A 174 -8.25 -16.70 -2.69
CA ALA A 174 -7.97 -17.63 -1.60
C ALA A 174 -8.86 -18.91 -1.58
N ASN A 175 -9.80 -19.04 -2.52
CA ASN A 175 -10.70 -20.18 -2.70
C ASN A 175 -10.35 -21.06 -3.91
N ASP A 176 -9.35 -20.67 -4.72
CA ASP A 176 -8.96 -21.48 -5.88
C ASP A 176 -8.15 -22.67 -5.41
N ASN A 177 -8.64 -23.88 -5.74
CA ASN A 177 -7.82 -25.07 -5.74
C ASN A 177 -6.64 -24.82 -6.68
N MET A 178 -5.45 -25.11 -6.15
CA MET A 178 -4.18 -24.84 -6.77
C MET A 178 -4.10 -25.50 -8.17
N THR A 179 -4.34 -24.72 -9.23
CA THR A 179 -4.48 -25.22 -10.60
C THR A 179 -3.13 -25.19 -11.31
N LEU A 180 -2.70 -26.35 -11.83
CA LEU A 180 -1.45 -26.52 -12.57
C LEU A 180 -1.55 -25.81 -13.93
N SER A 181 -0.88 -24.68 -14.10
CA SER A 181 -0.92 -23.91 -15.34
C SER A 181 0.42 -23.99 -16.07
N THR A 182 0.42 -24.55 -17.29
CA THR A 182 1.54 -24.51 -18.25
C THR A 182 1.95 -23.08 -18.65
N THR A 183 1.19 -22.07 -18.23
CA THR A 183 1.35 -20.65 -18.54
C THR A 183 2.34 -19.93 -17.60
N ALA A 184 2.85 -20.60 -16.56
CA ALA A 184 3.66 -19.97 -15.52
C ALA A 184 5.04 -19.47 -15.98
N LEU A 185 5.72 -20.27 -16.81
CA LEU A 185 7.00 -19.88 -17.39
C LEU A 185 6.83 -18.66 -18.31
N LEU A 186 5.73 -18.60 -19.06
CA LEU A 186 5.38 -17.46 -19.87
C LEU A 186 5.08 -16.23 -19.01
N ALA A 187 4.29 -16.38 -17.95
CA ALA A 187 4.00 -15.31 -17.00
C ALA A 187 5.28 -14.75 -16.35
N ARG A 188 6.23 -15.62 -15.98
CA ARG A 188 7.53 -15.20 -15.43
C ARG A 188 8.39 -14.48 -16.47
N LYS A 189 8.45 -14.98 -17.70
CA LYS A 189 9.15 -14.29 -18.81
C LYS A 189 8.56 -12.90 -19.04
N VAL A 190 7.24 -12.80 -19.05
CA VAL A 190 6.50 -11.54 -19.22
C VAL A 190 6.75 -10.61 -18.03
N PHE A 191 6.75 -11.13 -16.80
CA PHE A 191 7.12 -10.40 -15.58
C PHE A 191 8.47 -9.72 -15.71
N PHE A 192 9.52 -10.47 -16.04
CA PHE A 192 10.86 -9.88 -16.17
C PHE A 192 10.95 -8.89 -17.33
N ASN A 193 10.28 -9.15 -18.46
CA ASN A 193 10.25 -8.21 -19.58
C ASN A 193 9.61 -6.87 -19.19
N ASN A 194 8.42 -6.91 -18.59
CA ASN A 194 7.70 -5.72 -18.15
C ASN A 194 8.45 -4.99 -17.02
N LEU A 195 9.05 -5.73 -16.09
CA LEU A 195 9.88 -5.17 -15.02
C LEU A 195 11.09 -4.43 -15.59
N MET A 196 11.81 -5.02 -16.54
CA MET A 196 12.93 -4.35 -17.23
C MET A 196 12.47 -3.10 -17.98
N GLN A 197 11.28 -3.16 -18.60
CA GLN A 197 10.69 -2.00 -19.25
C GLN A 197 10.40 -0.87 -18.26
N LEU A 198 9.88 -1.19 -17.07
CA LEU A 198 9.60 -0.24 -15.99
C LEU A 198 10.89 0.36 -15.41
N ILE A 199 11.91 -0.46 -15.15
CA ILE A 199 13.22 -0.01 -14.64
C ILE A 199 13.86 0.97 -15.63
N ARG A 200 13.86 0.64 -16.92
CA ARG A 200 14.35 1.53 -17.97
C ARG A 200 13.54 2.83 -18.04
N ALA A 201 12.21 2.74 -18.02
CA ALA A 201 11.33 3.91 -18.13
C ALA A 201 11.41 4.85 -16.92
N SER A 202 11.67 4.30 -15.73
CA SER A 202 11.82 5.06 -14.47
C SER A 202 13.25 5.52 -14.19
N ARG A 203 14.23 5.12 -15.02
CA ARG A 203 15.67 5.26 -14.74
C ARG A 203 16.04 4.71 -13.35
N SER A 204 15.40 3.59 -12.99
CA SER A 204 15.50 2.90 -11.71
C SER A 204 15.12 3.73 -10.48
N ASN A 205 14.32 4.80 -10.64
CA ASN A 205 13.89 5.65 -9.55
C ASN A 205 12.39 5.46 -9.23
N GLY A 206 11.99 5.79 -8.01
CA GLY A 206 10.58 5.80 -7.62
C GLY A 206 9.91 4.43 -7.63
N LEU A 207 10.68 3.35 -7.46
CA LEU A 207 10.18 1.98 -7.43
C LEU A 207 9.92 1.53 -5.98
N VAL A 208 8.83 0.79 -5.77
CA VAL A 208 8.46 0.16 -4.50
C VAL A 208 8.24 -1.32 -4.75
N VAL A 209 8.72 -2.16 -3.83
CA VAL A 209 8.44 -3.59 -3.88
C VAL A 209 7.45 -3.96 -2.79
N SER A 210 6.42 -4.72 -3.16
CA SER A 210 5.42 -5.26 -2.23
C SER A 210 5.23 -6.76 -2.47
N SER A 211 4.72 -7.49 -1.48
CA SER A 211 4.53 -8.94 -1.62
C SER A 211 3.41 -9.29 -2.58
N GLY A 212 2.21 -8.75 -2.38
CA GLY A 212 1.00 -9.24 -3.06
C GLY A 212 0.78 -10.74 -2.84
N ALA A 213 1.15 -11.24 -1.66
CA ALA A 213 1.10 -12.66 -1.32
C ALA A 213 -0.25 -13.02 -0.67
N PHE A 214 -0.95 -14.01 -1.22
CA PHE A 214 -2.17 -14.57 -0.61
C PHE A 214 -1.85 -15.68 0.40
N GLN A 215 -0.64 -16.22 0.36
CA GLN A 215 -0.18 -17.31 1.22
C GLN A 215 1.16 -16.98 1.85
N SER A 216 1.37 -17.41 3.10
CA SER A 216 2.60 -17.15 3.85
C SER A 216 3.87 -17.66 3.16
N VAL A 217 3.78 -18.78 2.41
CA VAL A 217 4.90 -19.37 1.67
C VAL A 217 5.43 -18.50 0.53
N GLN A 218 4.64 -17.52 0.07
CA GLN A 218 5.03 -16.58 -0.99
C GLN A 218 5.79 -15.36 -0.44
N VAL A 219 5.81 -15.17 0.88
CA VAL A 219 6.50 -14.04 1.52
C VAL A 219 8.02 -14.24 1.49
N ARG A 220 8.79 -13.16 1.35
CA ARG A 220 10.26 -13.17 1.33
C ARG A 220 10.84 -12.10 2.25
N ASN A 221 12.03 -12.38 2.77
CA ASN A 221 12.77 -11.43 3.58
C ASN A 221 13.39 -10.32 2.70
N GLY A 222 13.91 -9.27 3.32
CA GLY A 222 14.57 -8.17 2.60
C GLY A 222 15.73 -8.64 1.70
N PRO A 223 16.71 -9.41 2.21
CA PRO A 223 17.84 -9.89 1.39
C PRO A 223 17.45 -10.65 0.13
N ASP A 224 16.44 -11.52 0.18
CA ASP A 224 15.94 -12.27 -0.98
C ASP A 224 15.37 -11.32 -2.06
N ILE A 225 14.63 -10.30 -1.63
CA ILE A 225 14.10 -9.26 -2.52
C ILE A 225 15.25 -8.44 -3.12
N LEU A 226 16.26 -8.09 -2.32
CA LEU A 226 17.44 -7.37 -2.80
C LEU A 226 18.18 -8.16 -3.90
N ASN A 227 18.33 -9.47 -3.73
CA ASN A 227 18.97 -10.34 -4.72
C ASN A 227 18.14 -10.38 -6.03
N LEU A 228 16.82 -10.47 -5.93
CA LEU A 228 15.93 -10.41 -7.10
C LEU A 228 16.10 -9.09 -7.86
N LEU A 229 16.09 -7.94 -7.16
CA LEU A 229 16.22 -6.62 -7.77
C LEU A 229 17.60 -6.39 -8.41
N GLN A 230 18.67 -6.87 -7.76
CA GLN A 230 20.02 -6.78 -8.31
C GLN A 230 20.18 -7.63 -9.57
N THR A 231 19.55 -8.82 -9.60
CA THR A 231 19.57 -9.71 -10.77
C THR A 231 18.92 -9.05 -12.01
N VAL A 232 17.93 -8.18 -11.81
CA VAL A 232 17.28 -7.42 -12.89
C VAL A 232 17.93 -6.06 -13.17
N GLY A 233 19.08 -5.78 -12.57
CA GLY A 233 19.91 -4.61 -12.91
C GLY A 233 19.66 -3.34 -12.09
N LEU A 234 19.03 -3.43 -10.90
CA LEU A 234 19.10 -2.34 -9.93
C LEU A 234 20.40 -2.42 -9.13
N ASP A 235 21.00 -1.27 -8.83
CA ASP A 235 22.10 -1.24 -7.87
C ASP A 235 21.62 -1.53 -6.43
N ARG A 236 22.55 -1.85 -5.54
CA ARG A 236 22.25 -2.22 -4.17
C ARG A 236 21.56 -1.11 -3.37
N ALA A 237 21.93 0.15 -3.59
CA ALA A 237 21.35 1.27 -2.86
C ALA A 237 19.89 1.49 -3.28
N ARG A 238 19.61 1.53 -4.59
CA ARG A 238 18.25 1.65 -5.11
C ARG A 238 17.39 0.43 -4.77
N SER A 239 17.96 -0.77 -4.79
CA SER A 239 17.26 -1.99 -4.36
C SER A 239 16.83 -1.92 -2.89
N LYS A 240 17.71 -1.44 -2.01
CA LYS A 240 17.38 -1.23 -0.59
C LYS A 240 16.29 -0.15 -0.41
N ALA A 241 16.38 0.95 -1.15
CA ALA A 241 15.38 2.02 -1.10
C ALA A 241 13.98 1.54 -1.49
N CYS A 242 13.84 0.52 -2.35
CA CYS A 242 12.55 -0.05 -2.74
C CYS A 242 11.76 -0.72 -1.61
N ILE A 243 12.42 -1.13 -0.52
CA ILE A 243 11.82 -1.81 0.65
C ILE A 243 11.88 -0.96 1.94
N THR A 244 12.54 0.20 1.88
CA THR A 244 12.74 1.12 3.01
C THR A 244 12.20 2.50 2.67
N ASP A 245 13.00 3.35 2.05
CA ASP A 245 12.70 4.78 1.89
C ASP A 245 11.52 5.07 0.95
N ASN A 246 11.39 4.35 -0.17
CA ASN A 246 10.34 4.60 -1.15
C ASN A 246 8.95 4.22 -0.63
N PRO A 247 8.72 3.03 -0.04
CA PRO A 247 7.41 2.72 0.54
C PRO A 247 7.09 3.62 1.75
N GLU A 248 8.10 4.02 2.50
CA GLU A 248 7.94 5.00 3.57
C GLU A 248 7.37 6.33 3.04
N LYS A 249 7.95 6.86 1.95
CA LYS A 249 7.46 8.09 1.29
C LYS A 249 6.03 7.95 0.75
N VAL A 250 5.65 6.77 0.24
CA VAL A 250 4.27 6.49 -0.18
C VAL A 250 3.31 6.58 1.00
N LEU A 251 3.66 5.94 2.12
CA LEU A 251 2.84 6.00 3.32
C LEU A 251 2.72 7.44 3.82
N ILE A 252 3.83 8.17 3.94
CA ILE A 252 3.83 9.59 4.35
C ILE A 252 2.92 10.43 3.45
N SER A 253 3.03 10.30 2.12
CA SER A 253 2.20 11.02 1.15
C SER A 253 0.71 10.79 1.41
N GLY A 254 0.32 9.52 1.53
CA GLY A 254 -1.07 9.14 1.76
C GLY A 254 -1.60 9.62 3.11
N ARG A 255 -0.75 9.62 4.13
CA ARG A 255 -1.10 10.08 5.48
C ARG A 255 -1.22 11.60 5.57
N LEU A 256 -0.33 12.33 4.88
CA LEU A 256 -0.42 13.78 4.77
C LEU A 256 -1.66 14.21 3.98
N ARG A 257 -2.10 13.46 2.97
CA ARG A 257 -3.38 13.73 2.29
C ARG A 257 -4.56 13.80 3.26
N ILE A 258 -4.54 12.98 4.31
CA ILE A 258 -5.65 12.84 5.28
C ILE A 258 -5.47 13.81 6.46
N LYS A 259 -4.26 13.85 7.03
CA LYS A 259 -3.99 14.49 8.32
C LYS A 259 -3.50 15.94 8.23
N SER A 260 -3.32 16.46 7.01
CA SER A 260 -2.75 17.79 6.83
C SER A 260 -3.54 18.65 5.86
N ALA A 261 -3.54 19.96 6.13
CA ALA A 261 -3.99 20.95 5.19
C ALA A 261 -2.84 21.25 4.21
N LYS A 262 -2.92 20.71 2.99
CA LYS A 262 -1.94 20.92 1.91
C LYS A 262 -0.48 20.66 2.32
N GLN A 263 -0.25 19.72 3.24
CA GLN A 263 1.08 19.37 3.77
C GLN A 263 1.80 20.52 4.52
N VAL A 264 1.09 21.57 4.92
CA VAL A 264 1.65 22.70 5.69
C VAL A 264 1.41 22.53 7.19
N ILE A 265 0.18 22.16 7.55
CA ILE A 265 -0.24 22.01 8.94
C ILE A 265 -0.77 20.60 9.11
N ALA A 266 -0.18 19.82 10.02
CA ALA A 266 -0.66 18.50 10.39
C ALA A 266 -1.23 18.52 11.80
N VAL A 267 -2.37 17.84 12.00
CA VAL A 267 -2.98 17.71 13.32
C VAL A 267 -2.23 16.62 14.09
N ASN A 268 -1.50 17.01 15.14
CA ASN A 268 -0.89 16.09 16.09
C ASN A 268 -1.43 16.38 17.50
N ASN A 269 -1.78 15.33 18.23
CA ASN A 269 -2.37 15.44 19.55
C ASN A 269 -1.35 15.34 20.70
N ASP A 270 -0.14 14.83 20.46
CA ASP A 270 0.88 14.66 21.52
C ASP A 270 2.29 15.05 21.05
N GLU A 271 2.94 15.92 21.83
CA GLU A 271 4.37 16.24 21.68
C GLU A 271 5.28 15.03 21.96
N SER A 272 4.79 14.03 22.71
CA SER A 272 5.53 12.82 23.07
C SER A 272 5.37 11.65 22.09
N MET A 273 4.49 11.77 21.09
CA MET A 273 4.27 10.72 20.09
C MET A 273 5.17 10.96 18.88
N GLU A 274 6.36 10.36 18.88
CA GLU A 274 7.19 10.27 17.68
C GLU A 274 6.42 9.49 16.59
N GLY A 275 6.31 10.07 15.39
CA GLY A 275 5.80 9.35 14.23
C GLY A 275 4.28 9.41 13.99
N LEU A 276 3.67 10.59 14.04
CA LEU A 276 2.26 10.84 13.63
C LEU A 276 1.86 10.15 12.30
N LEU A 277 2.80 10.04 11.37
CA LEU A 277 2.59 9.49 10.03
C LEU A 277 2.88 7.99 9.94
N TYR A 278 3.56 7.41 10.92
CA TYR A 278 3.98 6.00 10.96
C TYR A 278 3.27 5.19 12.05
N SER A 279 2.62 5.86 12.99
CA SER A 279 1.81 5.24 14.03
C SER A 279 0.33 5.31 13.67
N ASN A 280 -0.44 4.42 14.29
CA ASN A 280 -1.90 4.38 14.26
C ASN A 280 -2.50 4.63 15.66
N GLU A 281 -1.67 5.00 16.63
CA GLU A 281 -2.09 5.18 18.02
C GLU A 281 -2.99 6.41 18.17
N GLY A 282 -4.11 6.26 18.89
CA GLY A 282 -5.07 7.34 19.13
C GLY A 282 -5.91 7.76 17.92
N GLU A 283 -5.84 7.04 16.80
CA GLU A 283 -6.62 7.32 15.60
C GLU A 283 -7.96 6.61 15.57
N ASP A 284 -8.99 7.35 15.14
CA ASP A 284 -10.25 6.75 14.78
C ASP A 284 -10.09 5.89 13.50
N PRO A 285 -10.39 4.58 13.56
CA PRO A 285 -10.22 3.67 12.43
C PRO A 285 -11.23 3.90 11.29
N VAL A 286 -12.33 4.61 11.56
CA VAL A 286 -13.42 4.92 10.62
C VAL A 286 -13.28 6.33 10.06
N LYS A 287 -13.05 7.32 10.94
CA LYS A 287 -12.89 8.73 10.57
C LYS A 287 -11.46 9.21 10.81
N LYS A 288 -10.59 8.91 9.86
CA LYS A 288 -9.14 9.17 9.99
C LYS A 288 -8.73 10.65 10.13
N THR A 289 -9.64 11.58 9.88
CA THR A 289 -9.46 13.03 10.10
C THR A 289 -9.68 13.45 11.55
N GLU A 290 -10.40 12.65 12.34
CA GLU A 290 -10.67 12.92 13.74
C GLU A 290 -9.57 12.28 14.60
N THR A 291 -9.00 13.07 15.51
CA THR A 291 -8.10 12.58 16.54
C THR A 291 -8.83 12.64 17.89
N ALA A 292 -8.56 11.70 18.80
CA ALA A 292 -9.26 11.61 20.09
C ALA A 292 -9.20 12.95 20.86
N GLY A 293 -10.30 13.34 21.52
CA GLY A 293 -10.45 14.63 22.20
C GLY A 293 -9.34 14.93 23.21
N PHE A 294 -8.87 16.18 23.19
CA PHE A 294 -7.75 16.65 24.01
C PHE A 294 -8.17 16.94 25.47
N THR A 295 -7.26 16.66 26.41
CA THR A 295 -7.32 17.21 27.77
C THR A 295 -6.28 18.31 27.91
N LYS A 296 -6.72 19.55 28.19
CA LYS A 296 -5.84 20.73 28.33
C LYS A 296 -4.89 20.56 29.50
N LYS A 297 -3.66 20.10 29.22
CA LYS A 297 -2.63 19.85 30.25
C LYS A 297 -1.75 21.04 30.59
N LEU A 298 -1.83 22.14 29.86
CA LEU A 298 -0.99 23.31 30.10
C LEU A 298 -1.86 24.55 30.33
N SER A 299 -1.87 25.02 31.57
CA SER A 299 -2.25 26.40 31.88
C SER A 299 -1.09 27.30 31.50
N ASP A 300 -1.35 28.36 30.74
CA ASP A 300 -0.35 29.38 30.44
C ASP A 300 0.15 30.00 31.75
N THR A 301 1.47 30.03 31.95
CA THR A 301 2.03 30.95 32.93
C THR A 301 2.18 32.31 32.28
N SER A 302 1.91 33.38 33.02
CA SER A 302 2.12 34.77 32.58
C SER A 302 3.56 35.08 32.12
N SER A 303 4.50 34.17 32.40
CA SER A 303 5.93 34.29 32.08
C SER A 303 6.36 33.56 30.80
N GLY A 304 5.46 32.80 30.14
CA GLY A 304 5.79 32.01 28.94
C GLY A 304 6.77 30.85 29.18
N ARG A 305 7.08 30.50 30.44
CA ARG A 305 7.93 29.36 30.78
C ARG A 305 7.09 28.08 30.92
N LEU A 306 7.58 26.99 30.32
CA LEU A 306 7.06 25.64 30.52
C LEU A 306 7.23 25.22 31.99
N LEU A 307 6.12 24.89 32.66
CA LEU A 307 6.16 24.37 34.02
C LEU A 307 6.84 22.99 34.02
N LYS A 308 7.83 22.79 34.90
CA LYS A 308 8.29 21.43 35.23
C LYS A 308 7.12 20.69 35.86
N LYS A 309 6.76 19.51 35.32
CA LYS A 309 5.65 18.65 35.76
C LYS A 309 5.48 18.69 37.29
N GLN A 310 4.38 19.26 37.77
CA GLN A 310 4.03 19.26 39.19
C GLN A 310 3.06 18.08 39.44
N ARG A 311 3.37 17.26 40.44
CA ARG A 311 2.49 16.15 40.86
C ARG A 311 1.41 16.74 41.76
N ILE A 312 0.15 16.61 41.36
CA ILE A 312 -1.00 17.04 42.17
C ILE A 312 -1.08 16.08 43.37
N VAL A 313 -1.06 16.63 44.59
CA VAL A 313 -1.28 15.92 45.87
C VAL A 313 -2.76 15.99 46.21
#